data_AF-A0A645FM10-F1
#
_entry.id   AF-A0A645FM10-F1
#
_cell.length_a   1.000
_cell.length_b   1.000
_cell.length_c   1.000
_cell.angle_alpha   90.00
_cell.angle_beta   90.00
_cell.angle_gamma   90.00
#
_symmetry.space_group_name_H-M   'P 1'
#
loop_
_entity.id
_entity.type
_entity.pdbx_description
1 polymer ?
#
loop_
_entity_poly.entity_id
_entity_poly.type
_entity_poly.pdbx_seq_one_letter_code
_entity_poly.pdbx_strand_id
1 'polypeptide(L)'
;MDAGKALCGASLIDSLVIPSVHPQVLAATVACSDVPKPSALGILESFSLCVSIKVADAAVKAADISLIEIRLGRGLGGKAFVVFTGDVSACEAAVRAAEQVEGAQGMLSQSVVIPSPNMDLVRQSIY
;
A
#
# COMPACT_ATOMS: atom_id res chain seq x y z
N MET A 1 -2.82 21.41 -5.78
CA MET A 1 -2.29 21.05 -4.45
C MET A 1 -2.10 22.28 -3.59
N ASP A 2 -1.34 23.28 -4.05
CA ASP A 2 -0.96 24.45 -3.23
C ASP A 2 -2.15 25.29 -2.76
N ALA A 3 -3.15 25.50 -3.63
CA ALA A 3 -4.39 26.17 -3.25
C ALA A 3 -5.14 25.43 -2.12
N GLY A 4 -5.14 24.09 -2.14
CA GLY A 4 -5.78 23.28 -1.10
C GLY A 4 -5.06 23.39 0.24
N LYS A 5 -3.72 23.33 0.23
CA LYS A 5 -2.90 23.53 1.44
C LYS A 5 -3.13 24.90 2.06
N ALA A 6 -3.17 25.95 1.23
CA ALA A 6 -3.41 27.32 1.69
C ALA A 6 -4.77 27.48 2.38
N LEU A 7 -5.82 26.82 1.87
CA LEU A 7 -7.16 26.86 2.44
C LEU A 7 -7.31 26.02 3.71
N CYS A 8 -6.64 24.87 3.81
CA CYS A 8 -6.75 23.98 4.97
C CYS A 8 -6.09 24.53 6.24
N GLY A 9 -5.09 25.41 6.12
CA GLY A 9 -4.41 26.03 7.26
C GLY A 9 -3.95 25.01 8.31
N ALA A 10 -4.33 25.24 9.57
CA ALA A 10 -3.97 24.37 10.70
C ALA A 10 -4.72 23.02 10.75
N SER A 11 -5.73 22.82 9.90
CA SER A 11 -6.50 21.57 9.84
C SER A 11 -5.88 20.53 8.88
N LEU A 12 -4.82 20.88 8.17
CA LEU A 12 -4.09 19.95 7.31
C LEU A 12 -3.31 18.94 8.17
N ILE A 13 -3.66 17.66 8.04
CA ILE A 13 -2.95 16.57 8.74
C ILE A 13 -1.70 16.15 7.96
N ASP A 14 -1.85 15.86 6.67
CA ASP A 14 -0.76 15.38 5.82
C ASP A 14 -1.06 15.68 4.34
N SER A 15 -0.03 15.68 3.50
CA SER A 15 -0.13 15.99 2.09
C SER A 15 0.94 15.26 1.27
N LEU A 16 0.56 14.69 0.12
CA LEU A 16 1.47 13.93 -0.73
C LEU A 16 1.25 14.25 -2.20
N VAL A 17 2.37 14.37 -2.94
CA VAL A 17 2.39 14.40 -4.41
C VAL A 17 3.44 13.41 -4.87
N ILE A 18 3.03 12.39 -5.61
CA ILE A 18 3.94 11.42 -6.24
C ILE A 18 3.98 11.71 -7.75
N PRO A 19 5.10 12.18 -8.30
CA PRO A 19 5.24 12.27 -9.74
C PRO A 19 5.29 10.86 -10.34
N SER A 20 4.53 10.62 -11.41
CA SER A 20 4.52 9.35 -12.14
C SER A 20 4.20 8.13 -11.25
N VAL A 21 3.08 8.19 -10.54
CA VAL A 21 2.56 7.05 -9.76
C VAL A 21 2.30 5.83 -10.66
N HIS A 22 2.63 4.65 -10.18
CA HIS A 22 2.39 3.41 -10.91
C HIS A 22 0.88 3.17 -11.09
N PRO A 23 0.38 2.80 -12.30
CA PRO A 23 -1.05 2.65 -12.56
C PRO A 23 -1.78 1.69 -11.61
N GLN A 24 -1.12 0.62 -11.17
CA GLN A 24 -1.72 -0.32 -10.21
C GLN A 24 -2.06 0.31 -8.87
N VAL A 25 -1.37 1.37 -8.43
CA VAL A 25 -1.69 2.06 -7.17
C VAL A 25 -3.08 2.69 -7.26
N LEU A 26 -3.40 3.28 -8.41
CA LEU A 26 -4.71 3.87 -8.65
C LEU A 26 -5.79 2.78 -8.66
N ALA A 27 -5.57 1.70 -9.41
CA ALA A 27 -6.50 0.57 -9.49
C ALA A 27 -6.75 -0.07 -8.11
N ALA A 28 -5.69 -0.32 -7.33
CA ALA A 28 -5.78 -0.94 -6.01
C ALA A 28 -6.43 -0.04 -4.96
N THR A 29 -6.37 1.28 -5.12
CA THR A 29 -7.06 2.22 -4.21
C THR A 29 -8.57 2.22 -4.42
N VAL A 30 -9.03 2.03 -5.66
CA VAL A 30 -10.47 2.05 -6.02
C VAL A 30 -11.05 0.64 -6.17
N ALA A 31 -10.38 -0.38 -5.64
CA ALA A 31 -10.79 -1.79 -5.69
C ALA A 31 -11.06 -2.32 -7.12
N CYS A 32 -10.29 -1.85 -8.11
CA CYS A 32 -10.39 -2.26 -9.52
C CYS A 32 -9.14 -3.02 -10.01
N SER A 33 -8.41 -3.68 -9.12
CA SER A 33 -7.22 -4.46 -9.48
C SER A 33 -7.61 -5.77 -10.15
N ASP A 34 -7.05 -6.04 -11.33
CA ASP A 34 -7.12 -7.35 -11.94
C ASP A 34 -5.93 -8.19 -11.44
N VAL A 35 -6.16 -8.96 -10.40
CA VAL A 35 -5.09 -9.65 -9.67
C VAL A 35 -4.94 -11.07 -10.23
N PRO A 36 -3.74 -11.47 -10.70
CA PRO A 36 -3.47 -12.85 -11.05
C PRO A 36 -3.64 -13.76 -9.82
N LYS A 37 -3.74 -15.08 -10.05
CA LYS A 37 -3.88 -16.06 -8.96
C LYS A 37 -2.76 -15.83 -7.91
N PRO A 38 -3.10 -15.38 -6.69
CA PRO A 38 -2.07 -15.03 -5.72
C PRO A 38 -1.23 -16.26 -5.32
N SER A 39 0.09 -16.07 -5.20
CA SER A 39 1.03 -17.09 -4.72
C SER A 39 1.44 -16.79 -3.28
N ALA A 40 2.43 -15.92 -3.04
CA ALA A 40 2.70 -15.36 -1.72
C ALA A 40 1.92 -14.04 -1.53
N LEU A 41 1.71 -13.65 -0.28
CA LEU A 41 1.03 -12.40 0.07
C LEU A 41 1.99 -11.49 0.84
N GLY A 42 2.08 -10.23 0.44
CA GLY A 42 2.71 -9.17 1.22
C GLY A 42 1.65 -8.21 1.76
N ILE A 43 1.81 -7.81 3.03
CA ILE A 43 0.94 -6.83 3.67
C ILE A 43 1.82 -5.76 4.33
N LEU A 44 1.47 -4.49 4.11
CA LEU A 44 2.07 -3.33 4.76
C LEU A 44 0.96 -2.55 5.47
N GLU A 45 1.06 -2.38 6.77
CA GLU A 45 0.15 -1.55 7.57
C GLU A 45 0.84 -0.25 7.95
N SER A 46 0.14 0.89 7.84
CA SER A 46 0.66 2.20 8.22
C SER A 46 -0.33 3.02 9.06
N PHE A 47 0.20 3.99 9.79
CA PHE A 47 -0.54 5.02 10.51
C PHE A 47 -0.82 6.29 9.67
N SER A 48 -0.40 6.33 8.40
CA SER A 48 -0.63 7.47 7.50
C SER A 48 -1.10 7.02 6.13
N LEU A 49 -2.23 7.57 5.68
CA LEU A 49 -2.79 7.31 4.35
C LEU A 49 -1.80 7.70 3.24
N CYS A 50 -1.08 8.81 3.41
CA CYS A 50 -0.06 9.25 2.46
C CYS A 50 1.09 8.24 2.39
N VAL A 51 1.60 7.80 3.55
CA VAL A 51 2.68 6.81 3.60
C VAL A 51 2.24 5.52 2.92
N SER A 52 1.01 5.03 3.16
CA SER A 52 0.48 3.83 2.49
C SER A 52 0.51 3.92 0.96
N ILE A 53 0.14 5.07 0.38
CA ILE A 53 0.21 5.26 -1.07
C ILE A 53 1.68 5.31 -1.54
N LYS A 54 2.55 6.03 -0.82
CA LYS A 54 3.96 6.19 -1.17
C LYS A 54 4.71 4.85 -1.15
N VAL A 55 4.48 4.02 -0.13
CA VAL A 55 5.10 2.70 -0.02
C VAL A 55 4.54 1.71 -1.03
N ALA A 56 3.25 1.77 -1.36
CA ALA A 56 2.66 0.93 -2.41
C ALA A 56 3.29 1.22 -3.77
N ASP A 57 3.47 2.51 -4.12
CA ASP A 57 4.13 2.93 -5.36
C ASP A 57 5.59 2.47 -5.42
N ALA A 58 6.34 2.60 -4.31
CA ALA A 58 7.72 2.13 -4.24
C ALA A 58 7.82 0.60 -4.35
N ALA A 59 6.94 -0.13 -3.67
CA ALA A 59 6.90 -1.60 -3.66
C ALA A 59 6.69 -2.16 -5.07
N VAL A 60 5.67 -1.68 -5.79
CA VAL A 60 5.33 -2.17 -7.13
C VAL A 60 6.36 -1.77 -8.19
N LYS A 61 7.11 -0.69 -7.96
CA LYS A 61 8.23 -0.30 -8.84
C LYS A 61 9.50 -1.09 -8.59
N ALA A 62 9.67 -1.64 -7.39
CA ALA A 62 10.90 -2.31 -6.96
C ALA A 62 10.92 -3.82 -7.23
N ALA A 63 9.76 -4.45 -7.33
CA ALA A 63 9.65 -5.90 -7.50
C ALA A 63 8.46 -6.27 -8.40
N ASP A 64 8.54 -7.47 -8.99
CA ASP A 64 7.45 -8.04 -9.79
C ASP A 64 6.32 -8.54 -8.89
N ILE A 65 5.48 -7.59 -8.48
CA ILE A 65 4.30 -7.84 -7.65
C ILE A 65 3.05 -7.23 -8.29
N SER A 66 1.90 -7.79 -7.94
CA SER A 66 0.58 -7.25 -8.29
C SER A 66 -0.06 -6.69 -7.03
N LEU A 67 -0.36 -5.39 -7.03
CA LEU A 67 -1.13 -4.76 -5.95
C LEU A 67 -2.56 -5.29 -5.99
N ILE A 68 -3.01 -5.82 -4.86
CA ILE A 68 -4.38 -6.32 -4.69
C ILE A 68 -5.27 -5.18 -4.24
N GLU A 69 -4.91 -4.56 -3.12
CA GLU A 69 -5.73 -3.54 -2.49
C GLU A 69 -4.87 -2.52 -1.74
N ILE A 70 -5.31 -1.25 -1.78
CA ILE A 70 -4.86 -0.21 -0.87
C ILE A 70 -6.09 0.31 -0.12
N ARG A 71 -6.26 -0.12 1.14
CA ARG A 71 -7.42 0.26 1.94
C ARG A 71 -7.11 1.50 2.79
N LEU A 72 -7.79 2.61 2.48
CA LEU A 72 -7.57 3.91 3.12
C LEU A 72 -8.70 4.26 4.13
N GLY A 73 -8.33 4.45 5.39
CA GLY A 73 -9.01 5.35 6.35
C GLY A 73 -10.45 5.06 6.79
N ARG A 74 -11.11 4.00 6.29
CA ARG A 74 -12.52 3.70 6.64
C ARG A 74 -12.62 2.69 7.79
N GLY A 75 -12.95 3.18 8.99
CA GLY A 75 -13.14 2.34 10.18
C GLY A 75 -11.84 1.81 10.80
N LEU A 76 -10.68 2.29 10.34
CA LEU A 76 -9.36 1.80 10.72
C LEU A 76 -8.63 2.70 11.73
N GLY A 77 -9.31 3.70 12.32
CA GLY A 77 -8.69 4.60 13.29
C GLY A 77 -7.52 5.42 12.73
N GLY A 78 -7.60 5.84 11.46
CA GLY A 78 -6.54 6.59 10.78
C GLY A 78 -5.47 5.73 10.11
N LYS A 79 -5.51 4.41 10.32
CA LYS A 79 -4.60 3.47 9.64
C LYS A 79 -5.01 3.21 8.19
N ALA A 80 -4.05 2.69 7.44
CA ALA A 80 -4.25 2.12 6.13
C ALA A 80 -3.39 0.86 5.97
N PHE A 81 -3.74 0.02 5.00
CA PHE A 81 -2.90 -1.11 4.64
C PHE A 81 -2.87 -1.33 3.13
N VAL A 82 -1.79 -1.96 2.69
CA VAL A 82 -1.53 -2.34 1.30
C VAL A 82 -1.38 -3.85 1.27
N VAL A 83 -2.07 -4.50 0.35
CA VAL A 83 -1.99 -5.94 0.10
C VAL A 83 -1.51 -6.16 -1.33
N PHE A 84 -0.56 -7.07 -1.52
CA PHE A 84 -0.03 -7.43 -2.83
C PHE A 84 0.39 -8.89 -2.89
N THR A 85 0.58 -9.39 -4.10
CA THR A 85 1.00 -10.77 -4.36
C THR A 85 2.11 -10.86 -5.39
N GLY A 86 2.88 -11.93 -5.31
CA GLY A 86 3.99 -12.27 -6.19
C GLY A 86 4.73 -13.46 -5.58
N ASP A 87 5.85 -13.86 -6.18
CA ASP A 87 6.73 -14.85 -5.56
C ASP A 87 7.24 -14.38 -4.19
N VAL A 88 7.62 -15.31 -3.32
CA VAL A 88 8.07 -15.00 -1.95
C VAL A 88 9.21 -13.98 -1.96
N SER A 89 10.20 -14.17 -2.83
CA SER A 89 11.34 -13.26 -2.98
C SER A 89 10.94 -11.87 -3.51
N ALA A 90 9.97 -11.80 -4.43
CA ALA A 90 9.42 -10.54 -4.93
C ALA A 90 8.66 -9.80 -3.82
N CYS A 91 7.85 -10.51 -3.04
CA CYS A 91 7.15 -9.94 -1.90
C CYS A 91 8.13 -9.39 -0.85
N GLU A 92 9.17 -10.13 -0.50
CA GLU A 92 10.20 -9.64 0.44
C GLU A 92 10.96 -8.43 -0.11
N ALA A 93 11.29 -8.42 -1.41
CA ALA A 93 11.95 -7.28 -2.04
C ALA A 93 11.06 -6.03 -2.04
N ALA A 94 9.77 -6.19 -2.31
CA ALA A 94 8.77 -5.13 -2.23
C ALA A 94 8.65 -4.56 -0.81
N VAL A 95 8.59 -5.42 0.22
CA VAL A 95 8.57 -4.99 1.64
C VAL A 95 9.83 -4.20 1.99
N ARG A 96 11.01 -4.72 1.65
CA ARG A 96 12.28 -4.01 1.91
C ARG A 96 12.30 -2.64 1.23
N ALA A 97 11.85 -2.55 -0.03
CA ALA A 97 11.80 -1.27 -0.74
C ALA A 97 10.83 -0.27 -0.08
N ALA A 98 9.66 -0.75 0.35
CA ALA A 98 8.67 0.04 1.08
C ALA A 98 9.21 0.60 2.41
N GLU A 99 9.96 -0.20 3.17
CA GLU A 99 10.54 0.21 4.45
C GLU A 99 11.63 1.29 4.30
N GLN A 100 12.32 1.33 3.16
CA GLN A 100 13.34 2.34 2.85
C GLN A 100 12.76 3.66 2.31
N VAL A 101 11.45 3.74 2.11
CA VAL A 101 10.81 4.98 1.64
C VAL A 101 10.94 6.07 2.71
N GLU A 102 11.37 7.26 2.28
CA GLU A 102 11.41 8.43 3.15
C GLU A 102 10.04 8.70 3.81
N GLY A 103 10.04 8.82 5.14
CA GLY A 103 8.83 9.02 5.94
C GLY A 103 8.08 7.74 6.28
N ALA A 104 8.53 6.57 5.81
CA ALA A 104 7.95 5.28 6.19
C ALA A 104 8.38 4.85 7.60
N GLN A 105 9.62 5.16 8.01
CA GLN A 105 10.11 4.82 9.34
C GLN A 105 9.25 5.49 10.43
N GLY A 106 8.73 4.69 11.36
CA GLY A 106 7.81 5.15 12.41
C GLY A 106 6.36 5.35 11.96
N MET A 107 6.07 5.28 10.65
CA MET A 107 4.73 5.35 10.09
C MET A 107 4.22 4.00 9.58
N LEU A 108 5.11 3.12 9.11
CA LEU A 108 4.79 1.71 8.93
C LEU A 108 4.64 1.04 10.30
N SER A 109 3.42 0.58 10.59
CA SER A 109 3.05 -0.14 11.80
C SER A 109 3.66 -1.54 11.76
N GLN A 110 3.36 -2.30 10.72
CA GLN A 110 3.80 -3.70 10.55
C GLN A 110 3.97 -4.03 9.06
N SER A 111 4.89 -4.95 8.78
CA SER A 111 5.07 -5.58 7.48
C SER A 111 5.09 -7.09 7.66
N VAL A 112 4.46 -7.83 6.74
CA VAL A 112 4.47 -9.30 6.77
C VAL A 112 4.45 -9.88 5.37
N VAL A 113 5.19 -10.98 5.19
CA VAL A 113 5.11 -11.84 4.01
C VAL A 113 4.57 -13.19 4.45
N ILE A 114 3.53 -13.66 3.78
CA ILE A 114 2.90 -14.97 3.99
C ILE A 114 3.23 -15.82 2.75
N PRO A 115 4.17 -16.77 2.84
CA PRO A 115 4.64 -17.51 1.67
C PRO A 115 3.58 -18.39 0.99
N SER A 116 2.63 -18.92 1.75
CA SER A 116 1.60 -19.85 1.25
C SER A 116 0.27 -19.60 1.96
N PRO A 117 -0.42 -18.49 1.66
CA PRO A 117 -1.70 -18.13 2.29
C PRO A 117 -2.82 -19.08 1.85
N ASN A 118 -3.83 -19.25 2.70
CA ASN A 118 -5.07 -19.89 2.28
C ASN A 118 -5.86 -18.94 1.37
N MET A 119 -6.00 -19.35 0.10
CA MET A 119 -6.55 -18.50 -0.96
C MET A 119 -8.04 -18.17 -0.82
N ASP A 120 -8.81 -19.01 -0.14
CA ASP A 120 -10.22 -18.74 0.12
C ASP A 120 -10.37 -17.61 1.16
N LEU A 121 -9.50 -17.61 2.17
CA LEU A 121 -9.48 -16.54 3.17
C LEU A 121 -9.03 -15.20 2.57
N VAL A 122 -8.04 -15.22 1.67
CA VAL A 122 -7.57 -14.00 0.99
C VAL A 122 -8.68 -13.35 0.16
N ARG A 123 -9.52 -14.16 -0.50
CA ARG A 123 -10.66 -13.62 -1.26
C ARG A 123 -11.73 -13.04 -0.33
N GLN A 124 -12.03 -13.70 0.78
CA GLN A 124 -13.05 -13.23 1.73
C GLN A 124 -12.67 -11.98 2.52
N SER A 125 -11.38 -11.72 2.71
CA SER A 125 -10.93 -10.57 3.50
C SER A 125 -10.82 -9.28 2.67
N ILE A 126 -10.74 -9.42 1.35
CA ILE A 126 -10.49 -8.32 0.40
C ILE A 126 -11.80 -7.84 -0.25
N TYR A 127 -12.83 -8.70 -0.37
CA TYR A 127 -14.19 -8.36 -0.85
C TYR A 127 -15.21 -8.29 0.29
#